data_AF-A0A0B6Y747-F1
#
_entry.id   AF-A0A0B6Y747-F1
#
_cell.length_a   1.000
_cell.length_b   1.000
_cell.length_c   1.000
_cell.angle_alpha   90.00
_cell.angle_beta   90.00
_cell.angle_gamma   90.00
#
_symmetry.space_group_name_H-M   'P 1'
#
loop_
_entity.id
_entity.type
_entity.pdbx_description
1 polymer ?
#
loop_
_entity_poly.entity_id
_entity_poly.type
_entity_poly.pdbx_seq_one_letter_code
_entity_poly.pdbx_strand_id
1 'polypeptide(L)'
;ARGRLIEIPFDKIISITREKLALIIPNAIGIQTAEQKYVFGSFISRDSTYKKLVTIWKVNQDALSGSLGVDLDIADGVLGHSNSGDITESDTTEDDLNTDEQLGRILTGGLGKREV
;
A
#
# COMPACT_ATOMS: atom_id res chain seq x y z
N ALA A 1 -25.34 4.01 -13.32
CA ALA A 1 -24.45 5.10 -12.87
C ALA A 1 -23.27 5.19 -13.84
N ARG A 2 -22.89 6.38 -14.32
CA ARG A 2 -21.64 6.56 -15.07
C ARG A 2 -20.49 6.61 -14.05
N GLY A 3 -19.50 5.72 -14.16
CA GLY A 3 -18.33 5.71 -13.27
C GLY A 3 -17.42 6.91 -13.51
N ARG A 4 -16.57 7.26 -12.54
CA ARG A 4 -15.51 8.26 -12.70
C ARG A 4 -14.30 7.58 -13.36
N LEU A 5 -13.87 8.09 -14.51
CA LEU A 5 -12.61 7.71 -15.16
C LEU A 5 -11.49 8.62 -14.67
N ILE A 6 -10.31 8.07 -14.39
CA ILE A 6 -9.12 8.82 -13.98
C ILE A 6 -7.94 8.29 -14.80
N GLU A 7 -7.23 9.18 -15.47
CA GLU A 7 -6.02 8.87 -16.24
C GLU A 7 -4.83 9.57 -15.58
N ILE A 8 -3.79 8.80 -15.23
CA ILE A 8 -2.58 9.32 -14.57
C ILE A 8 -1.38 8.87 -15.40
N PRO A 9 -0.72 9.78 -16.12
CA PRO A 9 0.52 9.47 -16.84
C PRO A 9 1.65 9.06 -15.89
N PHE A 10 2.43 8.02 -16.24
CA PHE A 10 3.50 7.51 -15.39
C PHE A 10 4.65 8.50 -15.16
N ASP A 11 4.89 9.43 -16.10
CA ASP A 11 5.88 10.51 -15.96
C ASP A 11 5.52 11.53 -14.88
N LYS A 12 4.22 11.63 -14.51
CA LYS A 12 3.72 12.54 -13.47
C LYS A 12 3.72 11.94 -12.07
N ILE A 13 3.99 10.64 -11.95
CA ILE A 13 3.98 9.95 -10.66
C ILE A 13 5.28 10.25 -9.91
N ILE A 14 5.14 10.79 -8.71
CA ILE A 14 6.25 11.12 -7.79
C ILE A 14 6.48 9.99 -6.79
N SER A 15 5.41 9.37 -6.29
CA SER A 15 5.52 8.25 -5.37
C SER A 15 4.30 7.33 -5.41
N ILE A 16 4.54 6.05 -5.08
CA ILE A 16 3.51 5.03 -4.92
C ILE A 16 3.66 4.40 -3.53
N THR A 17 2.58 4.42 -2.74
CA THR A 17 2.58 4.03 -1.33
C THR A 17 1.52 2.99 -1.02
N ARG A 18 1.77 2.14 -0.02
CA ARG A 18 0.75 1.29 0.59
C ARG A 18 0.00 2.12 1.63
N GLU A 19 -1.30 2.30 1.45
CA GLU A 19 -2.12 3.19 2.28
C GLU A 19 -3.00 2.40 3.25
N LYS A 20 -3.22 2.97 4.43
CA LYS A 20 -4.27 2.54 5.37
C LYS A 20 -5.34 3.62 5.38
N LEU A 21 -6.58 3.26 5.06
CA LEU A 21 -7.71 4.16 5.28
C LEU A 21 -7.97 4.20 6.79
N ALA A 22 -8.02 5.41 7.37
CA ALA A 22 -7.89 5.66 8.80
C ALA A 22 -8.55 4.60 9.70
N LEU A 23 -7.77 4.14 10.68
CA LEU A 23 -8.08 3.23 11.78
C LEU A 23 -8.17 1.72 11.52
N ILE A 24 -8.68 1.17 10.40
CA ILE A 24 -8.88 -0.30 10.33
C ILE A 24 -8.63 -0.95 8.95
N ILE A 25 -8.68 -0.22 7.83
CA ILE A 25 -8.69 -0.87 6.50
C ILE A 25 -7.38 -0.62 5.74
N PRO A 26 -6.43 -1.57 5.76
CA PRO A 26 -5.13 -1.45 5.09
C PRO A 26 -5.19 -1.68 3.58
N ASN A 27 -6.38 -1.81 2.99
CA ASN A 27 -6.56 -2.21 1.61
C ASN A 27 -6.63 -1.01 0.66
N ALA A 28 -5.53 -0.25 0.58
CA ALA A 28 -5.42 0.85 -0.35
C ALA A 28 -4.00 1.03 -0.91
N ILE A 29 -3.93 1.63 -2.10
CA ILE A 29 -2.70 2.06 -2.76
C ILE A 29 -2.83 3.56 -3.05
N GLY A 30 -1.83 4.32 -2.65
CA GLY A 30 -1.69 5.75 -2.90
C GLY A 30 -0.80 6.01 -4.11
N ILE A 31 -1.24 6.91 -4.99
CA ILE A 31 -0.43 7.44 -6.10
C ILE A 31 -0.35 8.96 -5.89
N GLN A 32 0.87 9.46 -5.66
CA GLN A 32 1.13 10.89 -5.54
C GLN A 32 1.61 11.45 -6.86
N THR A 33 0.95 12.53 -7.30
CA THR A 33 1.39 13.37 -8.42
C THR A 33 1.82 14.74 -7.89
N ALA A 34 2.33 15.61 -8.76
CA ALA A 34 2.63 17.00 -8.38
C ALA A 34 1.39 17.77 -7.92
N GLU A 35 0.22 17.43 -8.45
CA GLU A 35 -1.03 18.16 -8.21
C GLU A 35 -1.75 17.64 -6.96
N GLN A 36 -1.87 16.32 -6.83
CA GLN A 36 -2.64 15.70 -5.75
C GLN A 36 -2.30 14.23 -5.51
N LYS A 37 -2.82 13.70 -4.39
CA LYS A 37 -2.76 12.29 -4.01
C LYS A 37 -4.05 11.57 -4.38
N TYR A 38 -3.94 10.46 -5.09
CA TYR A 38 -5.03 9.54 -5.38
C TYR A 38 -4.90 8.32 -4.48
N VAL A 39 -6.00 7.92 -3.83
CA VAL A 39 -6.03 6.71 -2.99
C VAL A 39 -7.08 5.77 -3.56
N PHE A 40 -6.62 4.62 -4.04
CA PHE A 40 -7.47 3.54 -4.55
C PHE A 40 -7.65 2.53 -3.42
N GLY A 41 -8.89 2.13 -3.14
CA GLY A 41 -9.20 1.11 -2.14
C GLY A 41 -9.54 -0.23 -2.78
N SER A 42 -9.83 -1.22 -1.92
CA SER A 42 -10.51 -2.47 -2.31
C SER A 42 -9.73 -3.35 -3.29
N PHE A 43 -8.41 -3.45 -3.15
CA PHE A 43 -7.60 -4.39 -3.92
C PHE A 43 -7.78 -5.83 -3.40
N ILE A 44 -8.02 -6.79 -4.29
CA ILE A 44 -8.02 -8.22 -3.92
C ILE A 44 -6.61 -8.66 -3.48
N SER A 45 -5.58 -8.15 -4.15
CA SER A 45 -4.17 -8.48 -3.88
C SER A 45 -3.31 -7.23 -3.87
N ARG A 46 -3.49 -6.39 -2.85
CA ARG A 46 -2.81 -5.09 -2.71
C ARG A 46 -1.30 -5.18 -2.96
N ASP A 47 -0.62 -6.13 -2.36
CA ASP A 47 0.85 -6.19 -2.40
C ASP A 47 1.38 -6.64 -3.76
N SER A 48 0.72 -7.60 -4.41
CA SER A 48 1.04 -8.01 -5.78
C SER A 48 0.80 -6.87 -6.77
N THR A 49 -0.30 -6.13 -6.63
CA THR A 49 -0.58 -4.95 -7.46
C THR A 49 0.42 -3.83 -7.21
N TYR A 50 0.76 -3.56 -5.95
CA TYR A 50 1.77 -2.56 -5.58
C TYR A 50 3.12 -2.86 -6.25
N LYS A 51 3.61 -4.11 -6.17
CA LYS A 51 4.86 -4.53 -6.82
C LYS A 51 4.83 -4.23 -8.31
N LYS A 52 3.76 -4.63 -9.00
CA LYS A 52 3.60 -4.39 -10.45
C LYS A 52 3.58 -2.90 -10.79
N LEU A 53 2.84 -2.09 -10.04
CA LEU A 53 2.78 -0.64 -10.25
C LEU A 53 4.15 0.02 -10.11
N VAL A 54 4.91 -0.35 -9.07
CA VAL A 54 6.26 0.18 -8.85
C VAL A 54 7.22 -0.27 -9.95
N THR A 55 7.17 -1.54 -10.37
CA THR A 55 8.00 -2.05 -11.46
C THR A 55 7.77 -1.26 -12.76
N ILE A 56 6.51 -1.09 -13.17
CA ILE A 56 6.18 -0.36 -14.40
C ILE A 56 6.59 1.12 -14.28
N TRP A 57 6.35 1.75 -13.13
CA TRP A 57 6.76 3.13 -12.90
C TRP A 57 8.27 3.31 -13.01
N LYS A 58 9.08 2.43 -12.42
CA LYS A 58 10.55 2.47 -12.54
C LYS A 58 11.02 2.31 -13.98
N VAL A 59 10.48 1.33 -14.71
CA VAL A 59 10.80 1.14 -16.13
C VAL A 59 10.52 2.40 -16.96
N ASN A 60 9.44 3.13 -16.65
CA ASN A 60 9.13 4.40 -17.32
C ASN A 60 10.10 5.54 -16.93
N GLN A 61 10.58 5.57 -15.69
CA GLN A 61 11.60 6.54 -15.26
C GLN A 61 12.96 6.27 -15.92
N ASP A 62 13.33 4.99 -16.07
CA ASP A 62 14.56 4.57 -16.72
C ASP A 62 14.52 4.85 -18.23
N ALA A 63 13.37 4.61 -18.86
CA ALA A 63 13.15 4.98 -20.26
C ALA A 63 13.24 6.49 -20.50
N LEU A 64 12.79 7.32 -19.54
CA LEU A 64 12.87 8.78 -19.64
C LEU A 64 14.30 9.30 -19.36
N SER A 65 15.08 8.60 -18.53
CA SER A 65 16.45 8.97 -18.17
C SER A 65 17.52 8.39 -19.10
N GLY A 66 17.14 7.55 -20.08
CA GLY A 66 18.06 6.98 -21.07
C GLY A 66 19.02 5.92 -20.52
N SER A 67 18.81 5.45 -19.29
CA SER A 67 19.65 4.43 -18.65
C SER A 67 19.00 3.06 -18.81
N LEU A 68 19.41 2.31 -19.84
CA LEU A 68 19.08 0.88 -19.97
C LEU A 68 19.85 0.08 -18.91
N GLY A 69 19.34 0.06 -17.69
CA GLY A 69 19.93 -0.67 -16.57
C GLY A 69 18.85 -1.29 -15.70
N VAL A 70 18.04 -2.20 -16.27
CA VAL A 70 17.10 -3.00 -15.48
C VAL A 70 17.76 -4.34 -15.17
N ASP A 71 18.42 -4.43 -14.02
CA ASP A 71 18.61 -5.73 -13.34
C ASP A 71 17.25 -6.13 -12.78
N LEU A 72 16.57 -7.00 -13.52
CA LEU A 72 15.23 -7.46 -13.24
C LEU A 72 15.31 -8.69 -12.34
N ASP A 73 15.48 -8.49 -11.03
CA ASP A 73 15.21 -9.54 -10.02
C ASP A 73 13.68 -9.76 -9.91
N ILE A 74 13.10 -10.33 -10.97
CA ILE A 74 11.80 -10.99 -10.94
C ILE A 74 12.09 -12.44 -10.60
N ALA A 75 11.80 -12.82 -9.36
CA ALA A 75 11.67 -14.20 -8.95
C ALA A 75 10.49 -14.85 -9.72
N ASP A 76 10.79 -15.37 -10.90
CA ASP A 76 10.04 -16.43 -11.58
C ASP A 76 11.09 -17.40 -12.14
N GLY A 77 11.14 -18.60 -11.57
CA GLY A 77 12.30 -19.48 -11.66
C GLY A 77 12.57 -20.01 -13.07
N VAL A 78 13.82 -19.89 -13.53
CA VAL A 78 14.60 -20.90 -14.27
C VAL A 78 15.98 -20.29 -14.59
N LEU A 79 17.04 -21.03 -14.23
CA LEU A 79 18.49 -20.82 -14.45
C LEU A 79 19.35 -20.18 -13.33
N GLY A 80 19.77 -21.02 -12.36
CA GLY A 80 21.18 -21.38 -12.18
C GLY A 80 22.16 -20.44 -11.43
N HIS A 81 22.39 -20.80 -10.16
CA HIS A 81 23.63 -20.64 -9.34
C HIS A 81 23.81 -19.44 -8.40
N SER A 82 23.53 -19.73 -7.12
CA SER A 82 24.37 -19.47 -5.94
C SER A 82 24.50 -18.03 -5.41
N ASN A 83 23.57 -17.62 -4.55
CA ASN A 83 23.97 -17.17 -3.22
C ASN A 83 22.88 -17.40 -2.17
N SER A 84 23.29 -17.94 -1.02
CA SER A 84 22.49 -18.29 0.14
C SER A 84 21.83 -17.05 0.76
N GLY A 85 20.51 -17.10 0.93
CA GLY A 85 19.75 -16.08 1.64
C GLY A 85 18.30 -16.55 1.83
N ASP A 86 18.09 -17.26 2.94
CA ASP A 86 16.82 -17.61 3.56
C ASP A 86 15.69 -16.61 3.23
N ILE A 87 14.66 -17.09 2.51
CA ILE A 87 13.40 -16.35 2.35
C ILE A 87 12.38 -17.09 3.21
N THR A 88 12.32 -16.71 4.47
CA THR A 88 11.20 -17.04 5.34
C THR A 88 9.95 -16.34 4.80
N GLU A 89 9.01 -17.14 4.29
CA GLU A 89 7.64 -16.71 4.05
C GLU A 89 7.03 -16.30 5.38
N SER A 90 7.07 -15.00 5.67
CA SER A 90 6.38 -14.43 6.82
C SER A 90 4.96 -14.10 6.39
N ASP A 91 4.08 -15.09 6.51
CA ASP A 91 2.65 -14.86 6.69
C ASP A 91 2.50 -14.12 8.02
N THR A 92 2.40 -12.79 7.97
CA THR A 92 2.16 -12.00 9.19
C THR A 92 0.68 -12.09 9.54
N THR A 93 0.30 -13.18 10.19
CA THR A 93 -0.95 -13.28 10.95
C THR A 93 -0.74 -12.73 12.35
N GLU A 94 -0.51 -11.42 12.52
CA GLU A 94 -0.51 -10.82 13.87
C GLU A 94 -1.08 -9.40 13.84
N ASP A 95 -2.30 -9.28 14.36
CA ASP A 95 -2.56 -8.41 15.51
C ASP A 95 -3.96 -8.74 16.06
N ASP A 96 -3.98 -9.62 17.08
CA ASP A 96 -5.11 -9.77 17.99
C ASP A 96 -5.34 -8.45 18.72
N LEU A 97 -6.24 -7.63 18.19
CA LEU A 97 -6.73 -6.44 18.88
C LEU A 97 -7.61 -6.87 20.05
N ASN A 98 -7.02 -6.99 21.24
CA ASN A 98 -7.76 -7.09 22.49
C ASN A 98 -8.74 -5.91 22.61
N THR A 99 -10.02 -6.17 22.32
CA THR A 99 -11.04 -5.15 22.07
C THR A 99 -11.70 -4.66 23.36
N ASP A 100 -11.30 -5.16 24.53
CA ASP A 100 -12.02 -4.95 25.78
C ASP A 100 -11.59 -3.69 26.55
N GLU A 101 -10.42 -3.11 26.28
CA GLU A 101 -9.92 -1.97 27.07
C GLU A 101 -10.25 -0.58 26.47
N GLN A 102 -10.49 -0.49 25.15
CA GLN A 102 -10.77 0.81 24.51
C GLN A 102 -12.23 1.27 24.63
N LEU A 103 -13.19 0.36 24.83
CA LEU A 103 -14.61 0.74 24.98
C LEU A 103 -14.93 1.33 26.36
N GLY A 104 -14.16 1.00 27.41
CA GLY A 104 -14.35 1.55 28.76
C GLY A 104 -14.03 3.05 28.87
N ARG A 105 -13.16 3.57 28.02
CA ARG A 105 -12.72 4.98 28.09
C ARG A 105 -13.64 5.94 27.34
N ILE A 106 -14.37 5.46 26.33
CA ILE A 106 -15.29 6.28 25.53
C ILE A 106 -16.64 6.45 26.25
N LEU A 107 -17.05 5.49 27.09
CA LEU A 107 -18.34 5.55 27.81
C LEU A 107 -18.32 6.38 29.11
N THR A 108 -17.14 6.73 29.63
CA THR A 108 -17.02 7.43 30.94
C THR A 108 -16.94 8.96 30.80
N GLY A 109 -17.08 9.49 29.59
CA GLY A 109 -16.84 10.90 29.27
C GLY A 109 -18.06 11.84 29.29
N GLY A 110 -19.20 11.46 29.88
CA GLY A 110 -20.36 12.34 29.85
C GLY A 110 -21.52 11.93 30.74
N LEU A 111 -21.50 12.34 32.01
CA LEU A 111 -22.70 12.64 32.79
C LEU A 111 -22.27 13.44 34.04
N GLY A 112 -22.21 14.76 33.87
CA GLY A 112 -22.20 15.70 34.99
C GLY A 112 -23.45 15.48 35.83
N LYS A 113 -23.25 15.11 37.09
CA LYS A 113 -24.30 14.89 38.08
C LYS A 113 -25.06 16.21 38.30
N ARG A 114 -26.35 16.22 37.94
CA ARG A 114 -27.36 17.15 38.45
C ARG A 114 -27.90 16.60 39.78
N GLU A 115 -27.97 17.47 40.78
CA GLU A 115 -28.86 17.53 41.98
C GLU A 115 -29.07 16.24 42.80
N VAL A 116 -29.18 16.26 44.13
CA VAL A 116 -29.98 17.14 45.02
C VAL A 116 -29.25 17.29 46.36
#